data_AF-A0A9E0L2U0-F1
#
_entry.id   AF-A0A9E0L2U0-F1
#
_cell.length_a   1.000
_cell.length_b   1.000
_cell.length_c   1.000
_cell.angle_alpha   90.00
_cell.angle_beta   90.00
_cell.angle_gamma   90.00
#
_symmetry.space_group_name_H-M   'P 1'
#
loop_
_entity.id
_entity.type
_entity.pdbx_description
1 polymer ?
#
loop_
_entity_poly.entity_id
_entity_poly.type
_entity_poly.pdbx_seq_one_letter_code
_entity_poly.pdbx_strand_id
1 'polypeptide(L)'
;MKWLIGLVAVLGAGLTLAGCALTAKDIPYPTLEAKYGGPASRYMDLPGELRVHYRDQGKADGPAVVLVHGFAASLHTWEPWVARLAPEYRVISLDLPGHGLTRAPEGYTAAQATNVAVVDELTRRLKADRFVIVGNFMGGGVSWAYALAHPERLNGLVLVDAAGWPREDKGNEKPPVVFKLLGNPAGRALLRNINPRPLATRGLKSAYVDEAVVTPALVDRYVELALAPGHRAILTSGRDGPQR
;
A
#
# COMPACT_ATOMS: atom_id res chain seq x y z
N MET A 1 24.00 5.96 -45.05
CA MET A 1 22.97 4.96 -44.72
C MET A 1 23.43 3.92 -43.69
N LYS A 2 24.56 3.22 -43.90
CA LYS A 2 25.07 2.20 -42.95
C LYS A 2 25.42 2.71 -41.54
N TRP A 3 25.87 3.97 -41.42
CA TRP A 3 26.22 4.59 -40.13
C TRP A 3 25.01 5.00 -39.28
N LEU A 4 23.88 5.37 -39.90
CA LEU A 4 22.61 5.63 -39.19
C LEU A 4 22.03 4.33 -38.60
N ILE A 5 22.12 3.22 -39.34
CA ILE A 5 21.67 1.90 -38.87
C ILE A 5 22.50 1.44 -37.67
N GLY A 6 23.82 1.68 -37.70
CA GLY A 6 24.71 1.43 -36.56
C GLY A 6 24.39 2.31 -35.34
N LEU A 7 24.09 3.59 -35.53
CA LEU A 7 23.71 4.51 -34.44
C LEU A 7 22.36 4.13 -33.80
N VAL A 8 21.36 3.77 -34.61
CA VAL A 8 20.05 3.29 -34.13
C VAL A 8 20.19 1.94 -33.41
N ALA A 9 21.05 1.04 -33.89
CA ALA A 9 21.31 -0.23 -33.23
C ALA A 9 22.06 -0.05 -31.89
N VAL A 10 23.01 0.88 -31.80
CA VAL A 10 23.74 1.19 -30.56
C VAL A 10 22.86 1.93 -29.56
N LEU A 11 22.03 2.88 -30.01
CA LEU A 11 21.02 3.53 -29.15
C LEU A 11 19.94 2.54 -28.70
N GLY A 12 19.51 1.64 -29.59
CA GLY A 12 18.59 0.54 -29.28
C GLY A 12 19.18 -0.45 -28.27
N ALA A 13 20.44 -0.84 -28.42
CA ALA A 13 21.16 -1.71 -27.49
C ALA A 13 21.44 -1.04 -26.14
N GLY A 14 21.72 0.28 -26.14
CA GLY A 14 21.86 1.07 -24.92
C GLY A 14 20.53 1.24 -24.17
N LEU A 15 19.43 1.41 -24.89
CA LEU A 15 18.07 1.44 -24.34
C LEU A 15 17.61 0.08 -23.79
N THR A 16 17.98 -1.03 -24.42
CA THR A 16 17.64 -2.37 -23.92
C THR A 16 18.48 -2.78 -22.71
N LEU A 17 19.78 -2.47 -22.69
CA LEU A 17 20.64 -2.72 -21.52
C LEU A 17 20.27 -1.83 -20.33
N ALA A 18 19.98 -0.54 -20.56
CA ALA A 18 19.42 0.33 -19.53
C ALA A 18 18.03 -0.16 -19.09
N GLY A 19 17.18 -0.62 -20.02
CA GLY A 19 15.88 -1.22 -19.74
C GLY A 19 15.96 -2.45 -18.83
N CYS A 20 16.90 -3.36 -19.06
CA CYS A 20 17.12 -4.55 -18.21
C CYS A 20 17.69 -4.21 -16.82
N ALA A 21 18.49 -3.15 -16.69
CA ALA A 21 18.96 -2.65 -15.40
C ALA A 21 17.88 -1.87 -14.61
N LEU A 22 16.84 -1.42 -15.32
CA LEU A 22 15.70 -0.68 -14.76
C LEU A 22 14.54 -1.58 -14.37
N THR A 23 14.50 -2.86 -14.75
CA THR A 23 13.43 -3.78 -14.35
C THR A 23 13.75 -4.50 -13.03
N ALA A 24 12.75 -4.63 -12.18
CA ALA A 24 12.83 -5.41 -10.95
C ALA A 24 11.95 -6.66 -11.07
N LYS A 25 12.52 -7.81 -10.71
CA LYS A 25 11.77 -9.07 -10.60
C LYS A 25 10.95 -9.09 -9.33
N ASP A 26 9.84 -9.81 -9.37
CA ASP A 26 9.02 -10.04 -8.17
C ASP A 26 9.79 -10.92 -7.17
N ILE A 27 9.56 -10.68 -5.88
CA ILE A 27 10.16 -11.42 -4.78
C ILE A 27 9.12 -12.42 -4.25
N PRO A 28 9.38 -13.74 -4.27
CA PRO A 28 8.39 -14.73 -3.84
C PRO A 28 7.88 -14.50 -2.41
N TYR A 29 6.58 -14.71 -2.19
CA TYR A 29 5.97 -14.55 -0.85
C TYR A 29 6.71 -15.29 0.27
N PRO A 30 7.17 -16.55 0.12
CA PRO A 30 7.92 -17.20 1.20
C PRO A 30 9.17 -16.43 1.66
N THR A 31 9.84 -15.73 0.73
CA THR A 31 11.00 -14.88 1.06
C THR A 31 10.57 -13.62 1.81
N LEU A 32 9.50 -12.96 1.35
CA LEU A 32 8.96 -11.77 2.01
C LEU A 32 8.37 -12.08 3.39
N GLU A 33 7.64 -13.19 3.53
CA GLU A 33 7.04 -13.64 4.78
C GLU A 33 8.10 -14.03 5.81
N ALA A 34 9.18 -14.69 5.38
CA ALA A 34 10.31 -14.99 6.26
C ALA A 34 10.99 -13.71 6.77
N LYS A 35 11.08 -12.66 5.93
CA LYS A 35 11.75 -11.40 6.28
C LYS A 35 10.87 -10.42 7.06
N TYR A 36 9.57 -10.36 6.75
CA TYR A 36 8.66 -9.31 7.23
C TYR A 36 7.43 -9.83 8.00
N GLY A 37 7.17 -11.13 8.02
CA GLY A 37 6.05 -11.67 8.81
C GLY A 37 6.30 -11.49 10.31
N GLY A 38 7.33 -12.14 10.83
CA GLY A 38 7.57 -12.16 12.27
C GLY A 38 6.45 -12.89 13.06
N PRO A 39 6.57 -12.97 14.40
CA PRO A 39 5.74 -13.88 15.21
C PRO A 39 4.27 -13.45 15.34
N ALA A 40 3.98 -12.16 15.18
CA ALA A 40 2.63 -11.62 15.28
C ALA A 40 1.81 -11.77 13.99
N SER A 41 2.45 -12.11 12.87
CA SER A 41 1.74 -12.27 11.60
C SER A 41 0.72 -13.38 11.62
N ARG A 42 -0.44 -13.07 11.10
CA ARG A 42 -1.55 -13.98 10.87
C ARG A 42 -2.05 -13.77 9.45
N TYR A 43 -2.70 -14.80 8.92
CA TYR A 43 -3.27 -14.78 7.58
C TYR A 43 -4.70 -15.27 7.64
N MET A 44 -5.58 -14.67 6.85
CA MET A 44 -6.97 -15.06 6.76
C MET A 44 -7.41 -15.12 5.31
N ASP A 45 -7.94 -16.26 4.90
CA ASP A 45 -8.53 -16.42 3.58
C ASP A 45 -9.95 -15.86 3.56
N LEU A 46 -10.14 -14.82 2.76
CA LEU A 46 -11.40 -14.12 2.52
C LEU A 46 -11.97 -14.50 1.15
N PRO A 47 -13.26 -14.22 0.87
CA PRO A 47 -13.85 -14.47 -0.44
C PRO A 47 -13.06 -13.82 -1.59
N GLY A 48 -13.07 -14.45 -2.76
CA GLY A 48 -12.34 -13.98 -3.94
C GLY A 48 -10.84 -14.28 -3.90
N GLU A 49 -10.45 -15.42 -3.31
CA GLU A 49 -9.06 -15.92 -3.27
C GLU A 49 -8.07 -14.93 -2.61
N LEU A 50 -8.59 -14.10 -1.72
CA LEU A 50 -7.80 -13.09 -1.02
C LEU A 50 -7.25 -13.68 0.28
N ARG A 51 -5.93 -13.73 0.43
CA ARG A 51 -5.27 -14.11 1.68
C ARG A 51 -4.73 -12.86 2.37
N VAL A 52 -5.51 -12.32 3.29
CA VAL A 52 -5.19 -11.08 4.02
C VAL A 52 -4.15 -11.36 5.09
N HIS A 53 -3.05 -10.61 5.05
CA HIS A 53 -2.09 -10.52 6.14
C HIS A 53 -2.55 -9.48 7.15
N TYR A 54 -2.52 -9.85 8.43
CA TYR A 54 -2.84 -8.97 9.54
C TYR A 54 -2.04 -9.33 10.78
N ARG A 55 -2.04 -8.44 11.76
CA ARG A 55 -1.57 -8.67 13.12
C ARG A 55 -2.67 -8.24 14.08
N ASP A 56 -2.96 -9.08 15.08
CA ASP A 56 -3.89 -8.81 16.17
C ASP A 56 -3.08 -8.91 17.47
N GLN A 57 -2.82 -7.76 18.09
CA GLN A 57 -1.82 -7.62 19.15
C GLN A 57 -2.37 -6.80 20.31
N GLY A 58 -1.68 -6.85 21.44
CA GLY A 58 -2.05 -6.10 22.64
C GLY A 58 -3.09 -6.81 23.48
N LYS A 59 -3.88 -6.02 24.22
CA LYS A 59 -4.83 -6.51 25.20
C LYS A 59 -6.07 -7.10 24.51
N ALA A 60 -6.18 -8.42 24.44
CA ALA A 60 -7.22 -9.12 23.67
C ALA A 60 -8.67 -8.77 24.09
N ASP A 61 -8.90 -8.45 25.36
CA ASP A 61 -10.17 -8.00 25.94
C ASP A 61 -10.28 -6.47 26.04
N GLY A 62 -9.29 -5.73 25.55
CA GLY A 62 -9.26 -4.28 25.53
C GLY A 62 -10.12 -3.69 24.39
N PRO A 63 -10.39 -2.37 24.43
CA PRO A 63 -11.08 -1.70 23.33
C PRO A 63 -10.31 -1.88 22.02
N ALA A 64 -11.02 -2.19 20.94
CA ALA A 64 -10.39 -2.50 19.66
C ALA A 64 -10.05 -1.24 18.86
N VAL A 65 -8.85 -1.24 18.26
CA VAL A 65 -8.35 -0.22 17.34
C VAL A 65 -7.89 -0.90 16.05
N VAL A 66 -8.43 -0.48 14.91
CA VAL A 66 -8.10 -1.02 13.58
C VAL A 66 -7.25 0.01 12.82
N LEU A 67 -6.07 -0.39 12.38
CA LEU A 67 -5.08 0.48 11.73
C LEU A 67 -4.96 0.16 10.22
N VAL A 68 -5.28 1.15 9.37
CA VAL A 68 -5.34 1.02 7.91
C VAL A 68 -4.27 1.91 7.26
N HIS A 69 -3.26 1.28 6.65
CA HIS A 69 -2.12 1.98 6.05
C HIS A 69 -2.46 2.70 4.72
N GLY A 70 -1.56 3.59 4.28
CA GLY A 70 -1.66 4.31 3.01
C GLY A 70 -1.18 3.54 1.78
N PHE A 71 -1.24 4.20 0.62
CA PHE A 71 -0.79 3.64 -0.66
C PHE A 71 0.69 3.25 -0.63
N ALA A 72 1.02 2.09 -1.19
CA ALA A 72 2.37 1.51 -1.25
C ALA A 72 3.06 1.31 0.13
N ALA A 73 2.30 1.43 1.22
CA ALA A 73 2.75 1.13 2.57
C ALA A 73 2.37 -0.31 2.96
N SER A 74 2.47 -0.63 4.26
CA SER A 74 2.00 -1.88 4.85
C SER A 74 1.68 -1.64 6.33
N LEU A 75 1.15 -2.64 7.01
CA LEU A 75 0.90 -2.62 8.45
C LEU A 75 2.14 -2.27 9.29
N HIS A 76 3.33 -2.42 8.72
CA HIS A 76 4.60 -2.08 9.36
C HIS A 76 4.72 -0.58 9.69
N THR A 77 4.05 0.30 8.94
CA THR A 77 4.00 1.74 9.24
C THR A 77 3.47 2.00 10.65
N TRP A 78 2.64 1.09 11.17
CA TRP A 78 2.00 1.22 12.47
C TRP A 78 2.80 0.62 13.62
N GLU A 79 3.96 -0.02 13.41
CA GLU A 79 4.72 -0.67 14.49
C GLU A 79 4.98 0.23 15.71
N PRO A 80 5.38 1.52 15.55
CA PRO A 80 5.55 2.43 16.68
C PRO A 80 4.24 2.81 17.40
N TRP A 81 3.10 2.69 16.73
CA TRP A 81 1.77 2.93 17.31
C TRP A 81 1.28 1.69 18.04
N VAL A 82 1.43 0.51 17.44
CA VAL A 82 1.11 -0.77 18.10
C VAL A 82 1.89 -0.87 19.41
N ALA A 83 3.19 -0.57 19.43
CA ALA A 83 4.00 -0.63 20.65
C ALA A 83 3.47 0.26 21.79
N ARG A 84 2.87 1.41 21.47
CA ARG A 84 2.31 2.35 22.44
C ARG A 84 0.87 2.02 22.86
N LEU A 85 0.08 1.47 21.95
CA LEU A 85 -1.35 1.19 22.18
C LEU A 85 -1.59 -0.22 22.75
N ALA A 86 -0.75 -1.20 22.41
CA ALA A 86 -0.90 -2.59 22.81
C ALA A 86 -1.06 -2.83 24.33
N PRO A 87 -0.47 -2.05 25.25
CA PRO A 87 -0.68 -2.24 26.69
C PRO A 87 -2.14 -2.07 27.13
N GLU A 88 -2.93 -1.26 26.41
CA GLU A 88 -4.30 -0.88 26.82
C GLU A 88 -5.37 -1.35 25.84
N TYR A 89 -5.01 -1.47 24.56
CA TYR A 89 -5.95 -1.73 23.46
C TYR A 89 -5.68 -3.06 22.77
N ARG A 90 -6.73 -3.64 22.18
CA ARG A 90 -6.60 -4.67 21.13
C ARG A 90 -6.31 -3.96 19.82
N VAL A 91 -5.11 -4.12 19.28
CA VAL A 91 -4.67 -3.42 18.08
C VAL A 91 -4.62 -4.38 16.89
N ILE A 92 -5.52 -4.17 15.94
CA ILE A 92 -5.61 -4.93 14.70
C ILE A 92 -5.02 -4.06 13.59
N SER A 93 -3.99 -4.54 12.92
CA SER A 93 -3.39 -3.89 11.75
C SER A 93 -3.40 -4.87 10.58
N LEU A 94 -3.69 -4.38 9.38
CA LEU A 94 -3.83 -5.23 8.19
C LEU A 94 -3.09 -4.66 6.99
N ASP A 95 -2.70 -5.56 6.08
CA ASP A 95 -2.26 -5.19 4.75
C ASP A 95 -3.45 -5.23 3.78
N LEU A 96 -3.72 -4.11 3.09
CA LEU A 96 -4.73 -4.05 2.05
C LEU A 96 -4.29 -4.84 0.79
N PRO A 97 -5.22 -5.28 -0.07
CA PRO A 97 -4.87 -5.93 -1.33
C PRO A 97 -3.83 -5.14 -2.15
N GLY A 98 -2.81 -5.84 -2.66
CA GLY A 98 -1.70 -5.24 -3.38
C GLY A 98 -0.62 -4.59 -2.49
N HIS A 99 -0.67 -4.82 -1.18
CA HIS A 99 0.26 -4.26 -0.21
C HIS A 99 0.78 -5.31 0.77
N GLY A 100 1.96 -5.02 1.34
CA GLY A 100 2.59 -5.83 2.39
C GLY A 100 2.70 -7.31 2.06
N LEU A 101 2.09 -8.17 2.87
CA LEU A 101 2.08 -9.63 2.67
C LEU A 101 0.69 -10.19 2.32
N THR A 102 -0.27 -9.31 1.98
CA THR A 102 -1.61 -9.75 1.54
C THR A 102 -1.54 -10.25 0.10
N ARG A 103 -1.93 -11.52 -0.11
CA ARG A 103 -1.98 -12.13 -1.44
C ARG A 103 -3.37 -11.93 -2.04
N ALA A 104 -3.43 -11.48 -3.29
CA ALA A 104 -4.66 -11.32 -4.04
C ALA A 104 -4.52 -11.99 -5.42
N PRO A 105 -5.62 -12.45 -6.03
CA PRO A 105 -5.58 -13.07 -7.35
C PRO A 105 -5.17 -12.07 -8.43
N GLU A 106 -4.72 -12.58 -9.57
CA GLU A 106 -4.44 -11.76 -10.74
C GLU A 106 -5.70 -11.00 -11.18
N GLY A 107 -5.53 -9.74 -11.59
CA GLY A 107 -6.65 -8.88 -11.99
C GLY A 107 -7.46 -8.29 -10.83
N TYR A 108 -7.09 -8.56 -9.57
CA TYR A 108 -7.77 -7.95 -8.42
C TYR A 108 -7.71 -6.41 -8.50
N THR A 109 -8.86 -5.77 -8.26
CA THR A 109 -8.98 -4.31 -8.24
C THR A 109 -9.10 -3.82 -6.81
N ALA A 110 -8.07 -3.15 -6.30
CA ALA A 110 -8.05 -2.59 -4.95
C ALA A 110 -8.75 -1.21 -4.88
N ALA A 111 -10.01 -1.16 -5.31
CA ALA A 111 -10.85 0.03 -5.21
C ALA A 111 -11.19 0.35 -3.74
N GLN A 112 -11.68 1.56 -3.49
CA GLN A 112 -12.06 1.97 -2.13
C GLN A 112 -13.14 1.04 -1.54
N ALA A 113 -14.18 0.72 -2.30
CA ALA A 113 -15.26 -0.17 -1.84
C ALA A 113 -14.76 -1.59 -1.52
N THR A 114 -13.87 -2.16 -2.34
CA THR A 114 -13.29 -3.48 -2.06
C THR A 114 -12.39 -3.44 -0.83
N ASN A 115 -11.62 -2.36 -0.62
CA ASN A 115 -10.80 -2.20 0.58
C ASN A 115 -11.67 -2.07 1.85
N VAL A 116 -12.81 -1.36 1.78
CA VAL A 116 -13.80 -1.31 2.86
C VAL A 116 -14.33 -2.70 3.18
N ALA A 117 -14.73 -3.47 2.17
CA ALA A 117 -15.22 -4.85 2.35
C ALA A 117 -14.18 -5.77 3.01
N VAL A 118 -12.90 -5.61 2.65
CA VAL A 118 -11.80 -6.37 3.28
C VAL A 118 -11.66 -6.03 4.77
N VAL A 119 -11.70 -4.74 5.14
CA VAL A 119 -11.68 -4.33 6.55
C VAL A 119 -12.90 -4.86 7.30
N ASP A 120 -14.08 -4.80 6.69
CA ASP A 120 -15.33 -5.25 7.30
C ASP A 120 -15.30 -6.76 7.59
N GLU A 121 -14.96 -7.55 6.57
CA GLU A 121 -14.92 -9.01 6.66
C GLU A 121 -13.85 -9.49 7.65
N LEU A 122 -12.65 -8.91 7.61
CA LEU A 122 -11.57 -9.25 8.55
C LEU A 122 -12.02 -8.99 9.98
N THR A 123 -12.57 -7.81 10.27
CA THR A 123 -12.98 -7.44 11.64
C THR A 123 -14.16 -8.27 12.14
N ARG A 124 -15.11 -8.66 11.27
CA ARG A 124 -16.20 -9.59 11.64
C ARG A 124 -15.66 -10.96 12.04
N ARG A 125 -14.77 -11.53 11.25
CA ARG A 125 -14.17 -12.84 11.55
C ARG A 125 -13.32 -12.83 12.81
N LEU A 126 -12.68 -11.69 13.10
CA LEU A 126 -11.96 -11.45 14.35
C LEU A 126 -12.86 -11.10 15.54
N LYS A 127 -14.18 -11.01 15.34
CA LYS A 127 -15.17 -10.64 16.36
C LYS A 127 -14.86 -9.29 17.01
N ALA A 128 -14.37 -8.34 16.19
CA ALA A 128 -14.21 -6.95 16.59
C ALA A 128 -15.50 -6.21 16.22
N ASP A 129 -16.51 -6.30 17.08
CA ASP A 129 -17.86 -5.84 16.77
C ASP A 129 -17.98 -4.32 16.72
N ARG A 130 -17.31 -3.62 17.66
CA ARG A 130 -17.15 -2.16 17.68
C ARG A 130 -15.70 -1.76 17.93
N PHE A 131 -15.18 -0.82 17.15
CA PHE A 131 -13.77 -0.41 17.22
C PHE A 131 -13.55 1.04 16.83
N VAL A 132 -12.39 1.60 17.18
CA VAL A 132 -11.89 2.84 16.58
C VAL A 132 -11.14 2.48 15.29
N ILE A 133 -11.43 3.14 14.18
CA ILE A 133 -10.68 2.97 12.94
C ILE A 133 -9.73 4.15 12.73
N VAL A 134 -8.47 3.84 12.42
CA VAL A 134 -7.40 4.81 12.18
C VAL A 134 -6.87 4.59 10.77
N GLY A 135 -6.90 5.64 9.93
CA GLY A 135 -6.48 5.54 8.54
C GLY A 135 -5.48 6.62 8.14
N ASN A 136 -4.40 6.23 7.46
CA ASN A 136 -3.43 7.18 6.87
C ASN A 136 -3.58 7.29 5.35
N PHE A 137 -3.58 8.51 4.81
CA PHE A 137 -3.60 8.78 3.37
C PHE A 137 -4.73 7.99 2.66
N MET A 138 -4.38 7.06 1.76
CA MET A 138 -5.34 6.15 1.11
C MET A 138 -6.19 5.36 2.12
N GLY A 139 -5.57 4.87 3.21
CA GLY A 139 -6.27 4.18 4.30
C GLY A 139 -7.20 5.10 5.08
N GLY A 140 -6.91 6.40 5.11
CA GLY A 140 -7.85 7.42 5.60
C GLY A 140 -9.09 7.50 4.72
N GLY A 141 -8.93 7.50 3.40
CA GLY A 141 -10.05 7.44 2.45
C GLY A 141 -10.88 6.16 2.59
N VAL A 142 -10.23 5.01 2.84
CA VAL A 142 -10.94 3.76 3.17
C VAL A 142 -11.71 3.91 4.49
N SER A 143 -11.12 4.56 5.50
CA SER A 143 -11.76 4.76 6.80
C SER A 143 -12.97 5.69 6.76
N TRP A 144 -12.92 6.75 5.95
CA TRP A 144 -14.10 7.59 5.65
C TRP A 144 -15.23 6.76 5.04
N ALA A 145 -14.94 6.01 3.98
CA ALA A 145 -15.94 5.20 3.30
C ALA A 145 -16.50 4.09 4.21
N TYR A 146 -15.65 3.52 5.08
CA TYR A 146 -16.08 2.56 6.10
C TYR A 146 -17.06 3.20 7.09
N ALA A 147 -16.74 4.39 7.60
CA ALA A 147 -17.62 5.10 8.54
C ALA A 147 -18.99 5.45 7.94
N LEU A 148 -19.04 5.74 6.63
CA LEU A 148 -20.30 5.97 5.92
C LEU A 148 -21.11 4.67 5.73
N ALA A 149 -20.44 3.55 5.46
CA ALA A 149 -21.10 2.27 5.19
C ALA A 149 -21.52 1.51 6.47
N HIS A 150 -20.76 1.64 7.55
CA HIS A 150 -20.91 0.87 8.79
C HIS A 150 -20.76 1.73 10.06
N PRO A 151 -21.49 2.86 10.20
CA PRO A 151 -21.33 3.76 11.34
C PRO A 151 -21.59 3.08 12.69
N GLU A 152 -22.47 2.07 12.73
CA GLU A 152 -22.81 1.30 13.93
C GLU A 152 -21.63 0.49 14.49
N ARG A 153 -20.66 0.16 13.64
CA ARG A 153 -19.45 -0.61 14.01
C ARG A 153 -18.33 0.26 14.57
N LEU A 154 -18.47 1.58 14.56
CA LEU A 154 -17.41 2.49 15.00
C LEU A 154 -17.68 3.09 16.38
N ASN A 155 -16.63 3.11 17.20
CA ASN A 155 -16.54 3.92 18.42
C ASN A 155 -15.80 5.25 18.18
N GLY A 156 -15.11 5.38 17.05
CA GLY A 156 -14.39 6.57 16.66
C GLY A 156 -13.69 6.43 15.32
N LEU A 157 -13.35 7.57 14.72
CA LEU A 157 -12.62 7.68 13.46
C LEU A 157 -11.43 8.61 13.65
N VAL A 158 -10.24 8.13 13.30
CA VAL A 158 -9.00 8.92 13.34
C VAL A 158 -8.40 8.98 11.94
N LEU A 159 -8.14 10.19 11.46
CA LEU A 159 -7.69 10.47 10.11
C LEU A 159 -6.31 11.12 10.16
N VAL A 160 -5.29 10.42 9.66
CA VAL A 160 -3.90 10.88 9.66
C VAL A 160 -3.52 11.24 8.24
N ASP A 161 -3.44 12.53 7.91
CA ASP A 161 -3.14 13.01 6.55
C ASP A 161 -3.98 12.30 5.47
N ALA A 162 -5.28 12.16 5.76
CA ALA A 162 -6.19 11.31 5.00
C ALA A 162 -6.50 11.86 3.61
N ALA A 163 -6.62 10.95 2.64
CA ALA A 163 -7.23 11.24 1.34
C ALA A 163 -8.76 11.26 1.46
N GLY A 164 -9.43 11.99 0.57
CA GLY A 164 -10.90 11.95 0.41
C GLY A 164 -11.57 13.32 0.47
N TRP A 165 -10.99 14.30 1.18
CA TRP A 165 -11.54 15.65 1.21
C TRP A 165 -11.23 16.41 -0.10
N PRO A 166 -12.22 17.01 -0.79
CA PRO A 166 -11.97 17.86 -1.96
C PRO A 166 -11.11 19.06 -1.58
N ARG A 167 -10.03 19.32 -2.31
CA ARG A 167 -9.24 20.56 -2.17
C ARG A 167 -9.75 21.58 -3.17
N GLU A 168 -10.26 22.71 -2.65
CA GLU A 168 -10.74 23.85 -3.46
C GLU A 168 -9.58 24.59 -4.13
N ASP A 169 -8.39 24.61 -3.51
CA ASP A 169 -7.16 25.20 -4.04
C ASP A 169 -6.07 24.13 -4.23
N LYS A 170 -5.77 23.77 -5.48
CA LYS A 170 -4.58 22.95 -5.76
C LYS A 170 -3.27 23.75 -5.71
N GLY A 171 -3.35 25.07 -5.47
CA GLY A 171 -2.21 25.99 -5.52
C GLY A 171 -1.30 25.74 -6.73
N ASN A 172 0.01 25.94 -6.53
CA ASN A 172 1.06 25.49 -7.45
C ASN A 172 1.63 24.10 -7.07
N GLU A 173 0.97 23.35 -6.19
CA GLU A 173 1.46 22.05 -5.71
C GLU A 173 1.38 21.01 -6.83
N LYS A 174 2.54 20.66 -7.37
CA LYS A 174 2.63 19.62 -8.40
C LYS A 174 2.51 18.26 -7.69
N PRO A 175 1.53 17.41 -8.07
CA PRO A 175 1.39 16.11 -7.44
C PRO A 175 2.67 15.29 -7.65
N PRO A 176 3.04 14.42 -6.69
CA PRO A 176 4.18 13.53 -6.83
C PRO A 176 4.17 12.79 -8.18
N VAL A 177 5.35 12.62 -8.78
CA VAL A 177 5.52 12.05 -10.13
C VAL A 177 4.81 10.70 -10.28
N VAL A 178 4.85 9.87 -9.24
CA VAL A 178 4.17 8.57 -9.22
C VAL A 178 2.66 8.69 -9.52
N PHE A 179 1.98 9.70 -8.96
CA PHE A 179 0.54 9.88 -9.18
C PHE A 179 0.20 10.45 -10.55
N LYS A 180 1.13 11.20 -11.17
CA LYS A 180 1.00 11.61 -12.58
C LYS A 180 1.09 10.41 -13.51
N LEU A 181 2.06 9.52 -13.26
CA LEU A 181 2.25 8.29 -14.03
C LEU A 181 1.05 7.34 -13.87
N LEU A 182 0.51 7.20 -12.67
CA LEU A 182 -0.70 6.39 -12.41
C LEU A 182 -1.95 6.89 -13.16
N GLY A 183 -2.01 8.19 -13.47
CA GLY A 183 -3.11 8.78 -14.24
C GLY A 183 -3.06 8.52 -15.75
N ASN A 184 -2.02 7.84 -16.26
CA ASN A 184 -1.83 7.58 -17.68
C ASN A 184 -1.61 6.06 -17.95
N PRO A 185 -2.32 5.44 -18.91
CA PRO A 185 -2.13 4.03 -19.26
C PRO A 185 -0.67 3.60 -19.52
N ALA A 186 0.09 4.42 -20.24
CA ALA A 186 1.51 4.17 -20.51
C ALA A 186 2.37 4.32 -19.24
N GLY A 187 2.06 5.32 -18.40
CA GLY A 187 2.72 5.51 -17.11
C GLY A 187 2.48 4.35 -16.15
N ARG A 188 1.27 3.80 -16.12
CA ARG A 188 0.94 2.57 -15.39
C ARG A 188 1.73 1.37 -15.90
N ALA A 189 1.79 1.19 -17.22
CA ALA A 189 2.58 0.12 -17.83
C ALA A 189 4.07 0.22 -17.51
N LEU A 190 4.61 1.44 -17.45
CA LEU A 190 5.98 1.70 -17.02
C LEU A 190 6.18 1.31 -15.54
N LEU A 191 5.32 1.81 -14.64
CA LEU A 191 5.40 1.54 -13.20
C LEU A 191 5.32 0.05 -12.85
N ARG A 192 4.62 -0.75 -13.67
CA ARG A 192 4.57 -2.21 -13.50
C ARG A 192 5.91 -2.90 -13.68
N ASN A 193 6.80 -2.34 -14.50
CA ASN A 193 8.00 -3.04 -14.94
C ASN A 193 9.28 -2.46 -14.35
N ILE A 194 9.29 -1.19 -13.94
CA ILE A 194 10.49 -0.55 -13.40
C ILE A 194 10.77 -0.89 -11.93
N ASN A 195 12.03 -0.75 -11.52
CA ASN A 195 12.46 -0.79 -10.15
C ASN A 195 11.84 0.38 -9.36
N PRO A 196 11.03 0.11 -8.32
CA PRO A 196 10.32 1.16 -7.60
C PRO A 196 11.25 1.98 -6.69
N ARG A 197 12.48 1.52 -6.41
CA ARG A 197 13.37 2.13 -5.41
C ARG A 197 13.58 3.65 -5.53
N PRO A 198 13.88 4.23 -6.71
CA PRO A 198 14.08 5.68 -6.81
C PRO A 198 12.81 6.46 -6.45
N LEU A 199 11.64 5.98 -6.91
CA LEU A 199 10.35 6.60 -6.64
C LEU A 199 9.93 6.40 -5.18
N ALA A 200 10.15 5.21 -4.62
CA ALA A 200 9.86 4.89 -3.22
C ALA A 200 10.74 5.73 -2.28
N THR A 201 12.04 5.83 -2.54
CA THR A 201 12.97 6.63 -1.73
C THR A 201 12.56 8.10 -1.72
N ARG A 202 12.29 8.67 -2.91
CA ARG A 202 11.84 10.06 -3.02
C ARG A 202 10.48 10.28 -2.36
N GLY A 203 9.55 9.33 -2.52
CA GLY A 203 8.23 9.38 -1.90
C GLY A 203 8.32 9.36 -0.37
N LEU A 204 9.14 8.47 0.18
CA LEU A 204 9.37 8.37 1.62
C LEU A 204 10.01 9.65 2.18
N LYS A 205 11.08 10.16 1.57
CA LYS A 205 11.70 11.42 1.99
C LYS A 205 10.74 12.61 1.96
N SER A 206 9.82 12.62 1.00
CA SER A 206 8.78 13.66 0.92
C SER A 206 7.64 13.47 1.93
N ALA A 207 7.45 12.26 2.47
CA ALA A 207 6.36 11.94 3.39
C ALA A 207 6.77 12.06 4.87
N TYR A 208 8.07 12.04 5.16
CA TYR A 208 8.61 12.18 6.51
C TYR A 208 9.15 13.60 6.71
N VAL A 209 8.73 14.26 7.79
CA VAL A 209 9.29 15.57 8.18
C VAL A 209 10.77 15.43 8.53
N ASP A 210 11.13 14.39 9.28
CA ASP A 210 12.52 14.05 9.57
C ASP A 210 13.02 12.96 8.61
N GLU A 211 13.81 13.36 7.62
CA GLU A 211 14.41 12.45 6.65
C GLU A 211 15.38 11.44 7.29
N ALA A 212 15.91 11.70 8.50
CA ALA A 212 16.81 10.76 9.19
C ALA A 212 16.09 9.45 9.57
N VAL A 213 14.76 9.49 9.70
CA VAL A 213 13.92 8.30 9.91
C VAL A 213 13.83 7.43 8.65
N VAL A 214 14.08 8.00 7.46
CA VAL A 214 14.08 7.29 6.17
C VAL A 214 15.40 6.55 5.96
N THR A 215 15.59 5.52 6.78
CA THR A 215 16.76 4.64 6.72
C THR A 215 16.77 3.77 5.46
N PRO A 216 17.92 3.25 5.02
CA PRO A 216 17.99 2.27 3.93
C PRO A 216 17.08 1.06 4.19
N ALA A 217 17.02 0.56 5.43
CA ALA A 217 16.16 -0.55 5.80
C ALA A 217 14.66 -0.24 5.65
N LEU A 218 14.24 1.01 5.94
CA LEU A 218 12.86 1.45 5.69
C LEU A 218 12.57 1.44 4.19
N VAL A 219 13.47 2.00 3.38
CA VAL A 219 13.32 2.00 1.92
C VAL A 219 13.28 0.58 1.38
N ASP A 220 14.15 -0.32 1.86
CA ASP A 220 14.19 -1.73 1.47
C ASP A 220 12.85 -2.41 1.73
N ARG A 221 12.27 -2.21 2.93
CA ARG A 221 10.97 -2.76 3.29
C ARG A 221 9.87 -2.33 2.31
N TYR A 222 9.76 -1.03 2.03
CA TYR A 222 8.76 -0.52 1.10
C TYR A 222 8.97 -1.04 -0.33
N VAL A 223 10.21 -1.09 -0.79
CA VAL A 223 10.57 -1.56 -2.14
C VAL A 223 10.29 -3.05 -2.30
N GLU A 224 10.73 -3.88 -1.35
CA GLU A 224 10.60 -5.32 -1.45
C GLU A 224 9.15 -5.79 -1.31
N LEU A 225 8.37 -5.17 -0.42
CA LEU A 225 6.94 -5.47 -0.30
C LEU A 225 6.16 -4.98 -1.54
N ALA A 226 6.58 -3.91 -2.20
CA ALA A 226 6.00 -3.51 -3.48
C ALA A 226 6.34 -4.47 -4.63
N LEU A 227 7.40 -5.27 -4.48
CA LEU A 227 7.82 -6.30 -5.44
C LEU A 227 7.21 -7.68 -5.15
N ALA A 228 6.23 -7.80 -4.24
CA ALA A 228 5.52 -9.08 -4.11
C ALA A 228 4.73 -9.41 -5.40
N PRO A 229 4.53 -10.70 -5.73
CA PRO A 229 3.83 -11.11 -6.94
C PRO A 229 2.46 -10.45 -7.05
N GLY A 230 2.21 -9.79 -8.19
CA GLY A 230 0.95 -9.13 -8.51
C GLY A 230 0.75 -7.74 -7.91
N HIS A 231 1.54 -7.30 -6.92
CA HIS A 231 1.33 -6.02 -6.23
C HIS A 231 1.36 -4.83 -7.17
N ARG A 232 2.39 -4.74 -8.03
CA ARG A 232 2.51 -3.63 -8.99
C ARG A 232 1.34 -3.58 -9.97
N ALA A 233 0.78 -4.73 -10.36
CA ALA A 233 -0.40 -4.76 -11.23
C ALA A 233 -1.63 -4.20 -10.50
N ILE A 234 -1.87 -4.61 -9.25
CA ILE A 234 -3.00 -4.15 -8.42
C ILE A 234 -2.87 -2.65 -8.10
N LEU A 235 -1.68 -2.19 -7.70
CA LEU A 235 -1.44 -0.78 -7.38
C LEU A 235 -1.57 0.15 -8.58
N THR A 236 -1.39 -0.38 -9.78
CA THR A 236 -1.53 0.38 -11.02
C THR A 236 -2.91 0.22 -11.65
N SER A 237 -3.72 -0.79 -11.33
CA SER A 237 -5.01 -1.05 -11.99
C SER A 237 -6.11 -0.01 -11.69
N GLY A 238 -6.02 0.71 -10.58
CA GLY A 238 -7.15 1.45 -10.00
C GLY A 238 -7.33 2.93 -10.36
N ARG A 239 -7.23 3.36 -11.63
CA ARG A 239 -7.59 4.75 -12.03
C ARG A 239 -8.34 4.91 -13.36
N ASP A 240 -9.01 3.88 -13.85
CA ASP A 240 -9.86 3.99 -15.03
C ASP A 240 -11.28 4.43 -14.65
N GLY A 241 -11.41 5.70 -14.24
CA GLY A 241 -12.70 6.33 -13.96
C GLY A 241 -12.53 7.72 -13.35
N PRO A 242 -13.34 8.72 -13.77
CA PRO A 242 -13.24 10.07 -13.22
C PRO A 242 -13.62 10.05 -11.73
N GLN A 243 -12.70 10.50 -10.87
CA GLN A 243 -13.08 10.92 -9.52
C GLN A 243 -13.71 12.31 -9.64
N ARG A 244 -15.04 12.32 -9.77
CA ARG A 244 -15.88 13.51 -9.61
C ARG A 244 -16.50 13.47 -8.24
#